data_AF-T1CZE3-F1
#
_entry.id   AF-T1CZE3-F1
#
_cell.length_a   1.000
_cell.length_b   1.000
_cell.length_c   1.000
_cell.angle_alpha   90.00
_cell.angle_beta   90.00
_cell.angle_gamma   90.00
#
_symmetry.space_group_name_H-M   'P 1'
#
loop_
_entity.id
_entity.type
_entity.pdbx_description
1 polymer ?
#
loop_
_entity_poly.entity_id
_entity_poly.type
_entity_poly.pdbx_seq_one_letter_code
_entity_poly.pdbx_strand_id
1 'polypeptide(L)' 'MKKILLTGGAGYIGSHTNALLNALGFETIVIDNLSLGHKESLDFSVVVGGGGAKSISKSRI' A
#
# COMPACT_ATOMS: atom_id res chain seq x y z
N MET A 1 -13.78 -1.31 11.61
CA MET A 1 -12.95 -0.16 11.19
C MET A 1 -13.01 -0.03 9.68
N LYS A 2 -12.93 1.19 9.12
CA LYS A 2 -12.92 1.41 7.66
C LYS A 2 -11.49 1.32 7.14
N LYS A 3 -11.27 0.54 6.07
CA LYS A 3 -9.98 0.47 5.36
C LYS A 3 -9.98 1.41 4.17
N ILE A 4 -8.81 1.94 3.81
CA ILE A 4 -8.65 2.87 2.68
C ILE A 4 -7.99 2.12 1.52
N LEU A 5 -8.66 2.08 0.36
CA LEU A 5 -8.10 1.51 -0.85
C LEU A 5 -7.29 2.56 -1.62
N LEU A 6 -6.02 2.28 -1.92
CA LEU A 6 -5.16 3.09 -2.75
C LEU A 6 -4.85 2.35 -4.05
N THR A 7 -5.29 2.91 -5.18
CA THR A 7 -4.89 2.48 -6.52
C THR A 7 -3.65 3.25 -6.95
N GLY A 8 -2.68 2.59 -7.59
CA GLY A 8 -1.43 3.25 -7.99
C GLY A 8 -0.49 3.52 -6.82
N GLY A 9 -0.59 2.74 -5.74
CA GLY A 9 0.16 2.97 -4.50
C GLY A 9 1.67 2.81 -4.63
N ALA A 10 2.18 2.13 -5.66
CA ALA A 10 3.61 2.01 -5.91
C ALA A 10 4.18 3.18 -6.73
N GLY A 11 3.32 4.08 -7.23
CA GLY A 11 3.74 5.34 -7.86
C GLY A 11 4.09 6.41 -6.81
N TYR A 12 4.72 7.50 -7.26
CA TYR A 12 5.22 8.57 -6.39
C TYR A 12 4.15 9.13 -5.41
N ILE A 13 2.98 9.51 -5.92
CA ILE A 13 1.91 10.07 -5.07
C ILE A 13 1.32 8.97 -4.16
N GLY A 14 1.12 7.77 -4.72
CA GLY A 14 0.51 6.66 -4.03
C GLY A 14 1.34 6.18 -2.83
N SER A 15 2.66 6.13 -2.97
CA SER A 15 3.57 5.65 -1.92
C SER A 15 3.63 6.62 -0.74
N HIS A 16 3.75 7.93 -1.02
CA HIS A 16 3.76 8.96 0.01
C HIS A 16 2.41 9.06 0.73
N THR A 17 1.30 8.90 -0.01
CA THR A 17 -0.04 8.85 0.59
C THR A 17 -0.18 7.63 1.49
N ASN A 18 0.30 6.46 1.05
CA ASN A 18 0.30 5.24 1.85
C ASN A 18 1.10 5.41 3.15
N ALA A 19 2.30 6.01 3.06
CA ALA A 19 3.14 6.27 4.23
C ALA A 19 2.46 7.22 5.23
N LEU A 20 1.87 8.32 4.76
CA LEU A 20 1.14 9.27 5.60
C LEU A 20 -0.05 8.62 6.31
N LEU A 21 -0.88 7.86 5.58
CA LEU A 21 -2.05 7.20 6.15
C LEU A 21 -1.67 6.16 7.20
N ASN A 22 -0.62 5.38 6.97
CA ASN A 22 -0.10 4.44 7.96
C ASN A 22 0.44 5.16 9.21
N ALA A 23 1.16 6.27 9.04
CA ALA A 23 1.65 7.09 10.15
C ALA A 23 0.51 7.66 11.01
N LEU A 24 -0.62 7.99 10.38
CA LEU A 24 -1.85 8.43 11.05
C LEU A 24 -2.67 7.28 11.67
N GLY A 25 -2.23 6.03 11.51
CA GLY A 25 -2.89 4.84 12.07
C GLY A 25 -4.07 4.32 11.25
N PHE A 26 -4.23 4.77 10.00
CA PHE A 26 -5.21 4.18 9.09
C PHE A 26 -4.69 2.88 8.50
N GLU A 27 -5.61 1.93 8.29
CA GLU A 27 -5.30 0.71 7.55
C GLU A 27 -5.53 0.94 6.05
N THR A 28 -4.49 0.74 5.25
CA THR A 28 -4.52 0.87 3.80
C THR A 28 -4.48 -0.48 3.09
N ILE A 29 -5.12 -0.56 1.94
CA ILE A 29 -4.98 -1.66 0.97
C ILE A 29 -4.45 -1.02 -0.31
N VAL A 30 -3.30 -1.47 -0.80
CA VAL A 30 -2.69 -0.93 -2.02
C VAL A 30 -2.90 -1.91 -3.18
N ILE A 31 -3.42 -1.41 -4.31
CA ILE A 31 -3.47 -2.12 -5.59
C ILE A 31 -2.61 -1.38 -6.60
N ASP A 32 -1.63 -2.08 -7.15
CA ASP A 32 -0.76 -1.55 -8.20
C ASP A 32 -0.40 -2.66 -9.19
N ASN A 33 -0.28 -2.30 -10.47
CA ASN A 33 0.14 -3.22 -11.54
C ASN A 33 1.65 -3.10 -11.84
N LEU A 34 2.34 -2.17 -11.19
CA LEU A 34 3.77 -1.88 -11.32
C LEU A 34 4.21 -1.52 -12.74
N SER A 35 3.31 -0.97 -13.56
CA SER A 35 3.68 -0.54 -14.92
C SER A 35 4.69 0.61 -14.90
N LEU A 36 4.54 1.53 -13.94
CA LEU A 36 5.43 2.67 -13.68
C LEU A 36 5.79 2.80 -12.18
N GLY A 37 5.18 1.99 -11.33
CA GLY A 37 5.42 1.99 -9.89
C GLY A 37 6.53 1.02 -9.50
N HIS A 38 7.25 1.33 -8.43
CA HIS A 38 8.34 0.52 -7.91
C HIS A 38 7.93 -0.09 -6.56
N LYS A 39 8.11 -1.40 -6.38
CA LYS A 39 7.76 -2.08 -5.12
C LYS A 39 8.54 -1.50 -3.94
N GLU A 40 9.76 -1.06 -4.21
CA GLU A 40 10.69 -0.45 -3.26
C GLU A 40 10.19 0.91 -2.77
N SER A 41 9.31 1.58 -3.52
CA SER A 41 8.67 2.83 -3.09
C SER A 41 7.61 2.60 -2.02
N LEU A 42 7.19 1.36 -1.78
CA LEU A 42 6.22 1.04 -0.75
C LEU A 42 6.92 0.55 0.52
N ASP A 43 6.92 1.41 1.55
CA ASP A 43 7.41 1.06 2.90
C ASP A 43 6.63 -0.11 3.55
N PHE A 44 5.49 -0.47 2.98
CA PHE A 44 4.55 -1.46 3.51
C PHE A 44 4.04 -2.39 2.40
N SER A 45 3.75 -3.64 2.75
CA SER A 45 3.54 -4.73 1.79
C SER A 45 2.47 -4.43 0.72
N VAL A 46 2.85 -4.60 -0.55
CA VAL A 46 2.06 -4.33 -1.76
C VAL A 46 1.22 -5.55 -2.15
N VAL A 47 -0.05 -5.34 -2.51
CA VAL A 47 -0.79 -6.33 -3.30
C VAL A 47 -0.56 -6.02 -4.78
N VAL A 48 0.18 -6.89 -5.45
CA VAL A 48 0.42 -6.80 -6.90
C VAL A 48 -0.77 -7.44 -7.61
N GLY A 49 -1.41 -6.70 -8.51
CA GLY A 49 -2.50 -7.20 -9.34
C GLY A 49 -2.02 -8.32 -10.27
N GLY A 50 -2.08 -9.57 -9.80
CA GLY A 50 -1.72 -10.76 -10.58
C GLY A 50 -2.15 -12.11 -9.99
N GLY A 51 -2.61 -12.16 -8.73
CA GLY A 51 -3.10 -13.37 -8.09
C GLY A 51 -2.58 -13.51 -6.66
N GLY A 52 -3.45 -13.24 -5.69
CA GLY A 52 -3.14 -13.39 -4.26
C GLY A 52 -2.98 -12.06 -3.54
N ALA A 53 -4.07 -11.59 -2.95
CA ALA A 53 -4.02 -10.51 -1.98
C ALA A 53 -3.33 -11.00 -0.69
N LYS A 54 -2.18 -10.43 -0.33
CA LYS A 54 -1.60 -10.56 1.00
C LYS A 54 -1.69 -9.21 1.72
N SER A 55 -2.70 -9.09 2.57
CA SER A 55 -2.77 -8.04 3.58
C SER A 55 -1.85 -8.46 4.73
N ILE A 56 -0.77 -7.72 4.99
CA ILE A 56 0.08 -7.96 6.16
C ILE A 56 -0.02 -6.74 7.05
N SER A 57 -0.85 -6.85 8.09
CA SER A 57 -0.74 -5.99 9.26
C SER A 57 0.51 -6.45 10.01
N LYS A 58 1.56 -5.63 10.07
CA LYS A 58 2.55 -5.81 11.15
C LYS A 58 1.87 -5.36 12.43
N SER A 59 1.98 -6.19 13.47
CA SER A 59 1.71 -5.81 14.84
C SER A 59 2.39 -4.47 15.10
N ARG A 60 1.63 -3.46 15.52
CA ARG A 60 2.20 -2.34 16.27
C ARG A 60 2.95 -2.97 17.45
N ILE A 61 4.23 -2.65 17.57
CA ILE A 61 4.97 -2.80 18.84
C ILE A 61 4.41 -1.77 19.81
#